data_AF-A0A9N9QG27-F1
#
_entry.id   AF-A0A9N9QG27-F1
#
_cell.length_a   1.000
_cell.length_b   1.000
_cell.length_c   1.000
_cell.angle_alpha   90.00
_cell.angle_beta   90.00
_cell.angle_gamma   90.00
#
_symmetry.space_group_name_H-M   'P 1'
#
loop_
_entity.id
_entity.type
_entity.pdbx_description
1 polymer ?
#
loop_
_entity_poly.entity_id
_entity_poly.type
_entity_poly.pdbx_seq_one_letter_code
_entity_poly.pdbx_strand_id
1 'polypeptide(L)'
;MDTYESVLLVKPEVYVFNIPPRYSNRGYRAADWNSTEPNWTRRMKLISKGNELSIKLEDENSRELFAKSPIDAYPGRAIELVTDSSRYFV
;
A
#
# COMPACT_ATOMS: atom_id res chain seq x y z
N MET A 1 -9.57 -22.50 -16.52
CA MET A 1 -10.44 -21.31 -16.59
C MET A 1 -9.55 -20.15 -16.21
N ASP A 2 -9.12 -19.32 -17.16
CA ASP A 2 -8.26 -18.19 -16.88
C ASP A 2 -8.94 -17.24 -15.91
N THR A 3 -8.39 -17.11 -14.71
CA THR A 3 -8.88 -16.19 -13.69
C THR A 3 -8.72 -14.76 -14.20
N TYR A 4 -9.84 -14.09 -14.41
CA TYR A 4 -9.91 -12.71 -14.90
C TYR A 4 -9.19 -11.74 -13.95
N GLU A 5 -8.35 -10.87 -14.51
CA GLU A 5 -7.71 -9.77 -13.79
C GLU A 5 -8.46 -8.46 -14.04
N SER A 6 -8.97 -7.84 -12.97
CA SER A 6 -9.66 -6.55 -13.01
C SER A 6 -8.94 -5.52 -12.15
N VAL A 7 -8.82 -4.29 -12.66
CA VAL A 7 -8.31 -3.16 -11.87
C VAL A 7 -9.49 -2.47 -11.20
N LEU A 8 -9.53 -2.51 -9.87
CA LEU A 8 -10.62 -1.94 -9.07
C LEU A 8 -10.40 -0.46 -8.73
N LEU A 9 -9.14 -0.08 -8.50
CA LEU A 9 -8.78 1.27 -8.10
C LEU A 9 -7.44 1.66 -8.71
N VAL A 10 -7.34 2.90 -9.14
CA VAL A 10 -6.08 3.53 -9.52
C VAL A 10 -5.97 4.86 -8.78
N LYS A 11 -4.84 5.07 -8.10
CA LYS A 11 -4.47 6.36 -7.51
C LYS A 11 -3.17 6.82 -8.16
N PRO A 12 -3.18 7.93 -8.92
CA PRO A 12 -2.03 8.35 -9.71
C PRO A 12 -0.83 8.74 -8.84
N GLU A 13 -1.09 9.35 -7.68
CA GLU A 13 -0.06 9.85 -6.78
C GLU A 13 -0.25 9.25 -5.38
N VAL A 14 0.68 8.40 -4.97
CA VAL A 14 0.81 7.89 -3.60
C VAL A 14 2.25 8.06 -3.13
N TYR A 15 2.39 8.29 -1.83
CA TYR A 15 3.67 8.49 -1.17
C TYR A 15 4.04 7.26 -0.35
N VAL A 16 5.22 6.72 -0.60
CA VAL A 16 5.78 5.58 0.12
C VAL A 16 6.84 6.09 1.09
N PHE A 17 6.72 5.67 2.34
CA PHE A 17 7.63 6.05 3.42
C PHE A 17 8.29 4.81 4.03
N ASN A 18 9.56 4.93 4.40
CA ASN A 18 10.26 3.91 5.16
C ASN A 18 9.91 4.06 6.64
N ILE A 19 9.22 3.05 7.17
CA ILE A 19 8.81 3.01 8.57
C ILE A 19 9.85 2.22 9.35
N PRO A 20 10.28 2.69 10.54
CA PRO A 20 11.20 1.94 11.38
C PRO A 20 10.60 0.60 11.84
N PRO A 21 11.44 -0.41 12.15
CA PRO A 21 10.97 -1.69 12.67
C PRO A 21 10.07 -1.52 13.89
N ARG A 22 9.01 -2.32 13.95
CA ARG A 22 8.04 -2.29 15.05
C ARG A 22 8.72 -2.70 16.36
N TYR A 23 8.83 -1.77 17.30
CA TYR A 23 9.41 -2.01 18.63
C TYR A 23 8.40 -2.55 19.67
N SER A 24 7.10 -2.38 19.44
CA SER A 24 6.04 -2.82 20.37
C SER A 24 4.74 -3.12 19.63
N ASN A 25 3.80 -3.80 20.28
CA ASN A 25 2.43 -4.04 19.77
C ASN A 25 1.57 -2.76 19.69
N ARG A 26 2.15 -1.57 19.88
CA ARG A 26 1.44 -0.30 19.74
C ARG A 26 1.13 -0.07 18.25
N GLY A 27 -0.08 0.40 17.96
CA GLY A 27 -0.48 0.74 16.59
C GLY A 27 0.42 1.80 15.97
N TYR A 28 0.53 1.80 14.64
CA TYR A 28 1.35 2.78 13.92
C TYR A 28 0.83 4.20 14.14
N ARG A 29 1.75 5.16 14.27
CA ARG A 29 1.48 6.60 14.35
C ARG A 29 2.33 7.34 13.35
N ALA A 30 1.71 8.15 12.50
CA ALA A 30 2.40 8.96 11.50
C ALA A 30 3.40 9.93 12.09
N ALA A 31 3.17 10.37 13.33
CA ALA A 31 4.15 11.16 14.08
C ALA A 31 5.49 10.44 14.36
N ASP A 32 5.51 9.10 14.36
CA ASP A 32 6.69 8.30 14.72
C ASP A 32 7.68 8.11 13.56
N TRP A 33 7.28 8.40 12.32
CA TRP A 33 8.18 8.40 11.16
C TRP A 33 8.29 9.78 10.53
N ASN A 34 9.48 10.11 10.02
CA ASN A 34 9.75 11.38 9.38
C ASN A 34 8.94 11.49 8.07
N SER A 35 7.79 12.15 8.14
CA SER A 35 6.85 12.37 7.02
C SER A 35 7.25 13.54 6.12
N THR A 36 8.42 14.15 6.34
CA THR A 36 8.79 15.40 5.65
C THR A 36 9.16 15.18 4.19
N GLU A 37 9.75 14.02 3.85
CA GLU A 37 10.09 13.67 2.47
C GLU A 37 9.66 12.23 2.15
N PRO A 38 8.82 12.02 1.12
CA PRO A 38 8.48 10.68 0.69
C PRO A 38 9.71 10.02 0.09
N ASN A 39 10.01 8.79 0.49
CA ASN A 39 11.07 8.00 -0.15
C ASN A 39 10.73 7.76 -1.62
N TRP A 40 9.43 7.72 -1.93
CA TRP A 40 8.98 7.56 -3.29
C TRP A 40 7.57 8.08 -3.55
N THR A 41 7.35 8.62 -4.74
CA THR A 41 6.03 9.10 -5.21
C THR A 41 5.67 8.38 -6.50
N ARG A 42 4.60 7.57 -6.50
CA ARG A 42 4.28 6.64 -7.59
C ARG A 42 2.78 6.38 -7.72
N ARG A 43 2.37 5.60 -8.72
CA ARG A 43 0.99 5.20 -8.96
C ARG A 43 0.67 3.90 -8.22
N MET A 44 -0.47 3.87 -7.53
CA MET A 44 -1.01 2.66 -6.90
C MET A 44 -2.16 2.10 -7.74
N LYS A 45 -2.18 0.78 -7.92
CA LYS A 45 -3.30 0.03 -8.47
C LYS A 45 -3.77 -1.04 -7.50
N LEU A 46 -5.08 -1.20 -7.40
CA LEU A 46 -5.71 -2.35 -6.75
C LEU A 46 -6.18 -3.31 -7.84
N ILE A 47 -5.68 -4.54 -7.82
CA ILE A 47 -5.95 -5.56 -8.82
C ILE A 47 -6.59 -6.76 -8.14
N SER A 48 -7.74 -7.18 -8.67
CA SER A 48 -8.43 -8.41 -8.29
C SER A 48 -8.20 -9.46 -9.36
N LYS A 49 -7.79 -10.66 -8.96
CA LYS A 49 -7.64 -11.83 -9.83
C LYS A 49 -8.46 -12.98 -9.26
N GLY A 50 -9.64 -13.23 -9.85
CA GLY A 50 -10.60 -14.13 -9.22
C GLY A 50 -10.95 -13.65 -7.80
N ASN A 51 -10.59 -14.45 -6.79
CA ASN A 51 -10.81 -14.12 -5.37
C ASN A 51 -9.59 -13.51 -4.67
N GLU A 52 -8.46 -13.36 -5.37
CA GLU A 52 -7.26 -12.73 -4.80
C GLU A 52 -7.27 -11.23 -5.06
N LEU A 53 -7.00 -10.45 -4.01
CA LEU A 53 -6.85 -9.00 -4.12
C LEU A 53 -5.39 -8.61 -3.88
N SER A 54 -4.84 -7.69 -4.66
CA SER A 54 -3.46 -7.22 -4.48
C SER A 54 -3.30 -5.74 -4.79
N ILE A 55 -2.51 -5.05 -3.98
CA ILE A 55 -2.03 -3.69 -4.27
C ILE A 55 -0.71 -3.80 -5.03
N LYS A 56 -0.61 -3.08 -6.15
CA LYS A 56 0.62 -2.92 -6.92
C LYS A 56 1.01 -1.45 -6.93
N LEU A 57 2.27 -1.20 -6.61
CA LEU A 57 2.91 0.10 -6.72
C LEU A 57 3.79 0.10 -7.97
N GLU A 58 3.51 1.00 -8.89
CA GLU A 58 4.17 1.08 -10.19
C GLU A 58 4.54 2.53 -10.53
N ASP A 59 5.60 2.67 -11.32
CA ASP A 59 5.96 3.96 -11.91
C ASP A 59 4.98 4.36 -13.02
N GLU A 60 4.62 5.64 -13.02
CA GLU A 60 3.77 6.21 -14.05
C GLU A 60 4.48 6.15 -15.41
N ASN A 61 5.79 6.42 -15.42
CA ASN A 61 6.58 6.56 -16.64
C ASN A 61 7.07 5.21 -17.19
N SER A 62 7.72 4.39 -16.34
CA SER A 62 8.30 3.11 -16.80
C SER A 62 7.34 1.93 -16.71
N ARG A 63 6.19 2.08 -16.02
CA ARG A 63 5.28 0.98 -15.65
C ARG A 63 5.99 -0.17 -14.92
N GLU A 64 7.15 0.10 -14.34
CA GLU A 64 7.91 -0.87 -13.57
C GLU A 64 7.22 -1.14 -12.23
N LEU A 65 7.10 -2.41 -11.88
CA LEU A 65 6.56 -2.83 -10.59
C LEU A 65 7.63 -2.67 -9.52
N PHE A 66 7.31 -1.95 -8.46
CA PHE A 66 8.20 -1.80 -7.31
C PHE A 66 7.86 -2.73 -6.18
N ALA A 67 6.58 -2.75 -5.82
CA ALA A 67 6.08 -3.56 -4.73
C ALA A 67 4.71 -4.10 -5.08
N LYS A 68 4.47 -5.32 -4.61
CA LYS A 68 3.18 -5.99 -4.65
C LYS A 68 2.86 -6.45 -3.24
N SER A 69 1.68 -6.07 -2.74
CA SER A 69 1.16 -6.55 -1.46
C SER A 69 -0.14 -7.31 -1.70
N PRO A 70 -0.18 -8.64 -1.48
CA PRO A 70 -1.42 -9.41 -1.51
C PRO A 70 -2.28 -9.11 -0.27
N ILE A 71 -3.60 -9.06 -0.46
CA ILE A 71 -4.59 -8.83 0.58
C ILE A 71 -5.47 -10.08 0.67
N ASP A 72 -5.21 -10.90 1.69
CA ASP A 72 -5.95 -12.15 1.90
C ASP A 72 -7.29 -11.91 2.62
N ALA A 73 -7.31 -10.96 3.56
CA ALA A 73 -8.50 -10.60 4.34
C ALA A 73 -8.45 -9.13 4.75
N TYR A 74 -9.63 -8.49 4.81
CA TYR A 74 -9.80 -7.15 5.37
C TYR A 74 -10.91 -7.18 6.42
N PRO A 75 -10.65 -6.72 7.67
CA PRO A 75 -9.38 -6.20 8.19
C PRO A 75 -8.30 -7.29 8.38
N GLY A 76 -7.03 -6.95 8.15
CA GLY A 76 -5.90 -7.90 8.22
C GLY A 76 -4.53 -7.20 8.27
N ARG A 77 -3.44 -7.98 8.36
CA ARG A 77 -2.06 -7.45 8.47
C ARG A 77 -1.51 -6.82 7.19
N ALA A 78 -2.17 -7.05 6.05
CA ALA A 78 -1.75 -6.50 4.76
C ALA A 78 -2.03 -4.99 4.63
N ILE A 79 -2.99 -4.47 5.41
CA ILE A 79 -3.34 -3.05 5.47
C ILE A 79 -3.74 -2.73 6.91
N GLU A 80 -2.87 -2.02 7.62
CA GLU A 80 -3.15 -1.49 8.95
C GLU A 80 -3.36 0.03 8.88
N LEU A 81 -4.44 0.50 9.52
CA LEU A 81 -4.70 1.93 9.66
C LEU A 81 -3.79 2.54 10.71
N VAL A 82 -3.33 3.74 10.41
CA VAL A 82 -2.53 4.55 11.31
C VAL A 82 -3.45 5.29 12.29
N THR A 83 -3.08 5.33 13.56
CA THR A 83 -4.01 5.74 14.64
C THR A 83 -4.26 7.24 14.74
N ASP A 84 -3.31 8.07 14.30
CA ASP A 84 -3.35 9.54 14.34
C ASP A 84 -3.71 10.17 12.99
N SER A 85 -3.92 9.37 11.94
CA SER A 85 -4.26 9.90 10.62
C SER A 85 -4.97 8.88 9.73
N SER A 86 -6.05 9.31 9.09
CA SER A 86 -6.82 8.50 8.13
C SER A 86 -6.21 8.43 6.73
N ARG A 87 -5.08 9.11 6.50
CA ARG A 87 -4.40 9.17 5.19
C ARG A 87 -3.20 8.23 5.09
N TYR A 88 -2.73 7.69 6.21
CA TYR A 88 -1.58 6.78 6.24
C TYR A 88 -2.03 5.34 6.50
N PHE A 89 -1.35 4.42 5.82
CA PHE A 89 -1.58 2.99 5.87
C PHE A 89 -0.22 2.30 5.95
N VAL A 90 -0.15 1.17 6.64
CA VAL A 90 1.05 0.32 6.75
C VAL A 90 0.76 -1.09 6.28
#